data_AF-A0AAD2DZM0-F1
#
_entry.id   AF-A0AAD2DZM0-F1
#
_cell.length_a   1.000
_cell.length_b   1.000
_cell.length_c   1.000
_cell.angle_alpha   90.00
_cell.angle_beta   90.00
_cell.angle_gamma   90.00
#
_symmetry.space_group_name_H-M   'P 1'
#
loop_
_entity.id
_entity.type
_entity.pdbx_description
1 polymer ?
#
loop_
_entity_poly.entity_id
_entity_poly.type
_entity_poly.pdbx_seq_one_letter_code
_entity_poly.pdbx_strand_id
1 'polypeptide(L)'
;MSTRTQNQNPTQRDDVLQEEDEEEEVLKLEEEVEQIAQKVLEYRTRRPDQLYSTLASLLSSQRPIIPPTRLSESGSEPGPEPETGPNSVVPVESSGMASLVGEDQEEAEKIQLLKQKTSSNATMMPIVLERMKDYMARVDKLELSNGIIHPAFKRKRTSGPAFSH
;
A
#
# COMPACT_ATOMS: atom_id res chain seq x y z
N MET A 1 64.45 -67.26 7.67
CA MET A 1 63.66 -66.37 6.81
C MET A 1 62.72 -65.59 7.71
N SER A 2 63.11 -64.38 8.12
CA SER A 2 62.33 -63.56 9.05
C SER A 2 61.22 -62.85 8.30
N THR A 3 59.98 -63.05 8.71
CA THR A 3 58.82 -62.29 8.28
C THR A 3 58.87 -60.91 8.96
N ARG A 4 59.04 -59.88 8.13
CA ARG A 4 59.01 -58.47 8.55
C ARG A 4 57.56 -58.04 8.66
N THR A 5 57.04 -57.94 9.87
CA THR A 5 55.73 -57.35 10.15
C THR A 5 55.80 -55.84 9.92
N GLN A 6 55.03 -55.35 8.96
CA GLN A 6 54.88 -53.93 8.67
C GLN A 6 53.84 -53.34 9.62
N ASN A 7 54.30 -52.55 10.60
CA ASN A 7 53.47 -51.72 11.47
C ASN A 7 52.83 -50.62 10.60
N GLN A 8 51.50 -50.64 10.44
CA GLN A 8 50.74 -49.47 10.02
C GLN A 8 50.36 -48.66 11.27
N ASN A 9 50.68 -47.37 11.23
CA ASN A 9 50.48 -46.41 12.32
C ASN A 9 48.98 -46.02 12.41
N PRO A 10 48.34 -46.07 13.60
CA PRO A 10 46.90 -45.77 13.75
C PRO A 10 46.52 -44.31 13.41
N THR A 11 47.46 -43.38 13.53
CA THR A 11 47.23 -41.93 13.35
C THR A 11 46.69 -41.54 11.97
N GLN A 12 47.02 -42.30 10.91
CA GLN A 12 46.66 -41.93 9.53
C GLN A 12 45.21 -42.34 9.14
N ARG A 13 44.54 -43.16 9.95
CA ARG A 13 43.14 -43.55 9.68
C ARG A 13 42.14 -42.57 10.27
N ASP A 14 42.49 -41.97 11.41
CA ASP A 14 41.60 -41.04 12.10
C ASP A 14 41.50 -39.70 11.36
N ASP A 15 42.58 -39.21 10.74
CA ASP A 15 42.57 -38.00 9.89
C ASP A 15 41.70 -38.19 8.62
N VAL A 16 41.73 -39.36 7.98
CA VAL A 16 40.97 -39.63 6.74
C VAL A 16 39.47 -39.75 7.02
N LEU A 17 39.08 -40.34 8.14
CA LEU A 17 37.67 -40.42 8.55
C LEU A 17 37.09 -39.05 8.90
N GLN A 18 37.93 -38.13 9.40
CA GLN A 18 37.53 -36.77 9.75
C GLN A 18 37.35 -35.89 8.50
N GLU A 19 38.21 -36.05 7.48
CA GLU A 19 38.02 -35.39 6.17
C GLU A 19 36.74 -35.89 5.46
N GLU A 20 36.44 -37.19 5.50
CA GLU A 20 35.21 -37.75 4.90
C GLU A 20 33.93 -37.19 5.55
N ASP A 21 33.91 -37.06 6.89
CA ASP A 21 32.79 -36.46 7.63
C ASP A 21 32.61 -34.97 7.30
N GLU A 22 33.72 -34.22 7.15
CA GLU A 22 33.70 -32.81 6.76
C GLU A 22 33.21 -32.62 5.31
N GLU A 23 33.61 -33.48 4.39
CA GLU A 23 33.13 -33.46 3.00
C GLU A 23 31.62 -33.74 2.92
N GLU A 24 31.10 -34.70 3.70
CA GLU A 24 29.66 -34.98 3.77
C GLU A 24 28.87 -33.78 4.32
N GLU A 25 29.39 -33.11 5.35
CA GLU A 25 28.76 -31.89 5.89
C GLU A 25 28.73 -30.77 4.84
N VAL A 26 29.82 -30.55 4.10
CA VAL A 26 29.89 -29.54 3.05
C VAL A 26 28.89 -29.83 1.93
N LEU A 27 28.82 -31.08 1.45
CA LEU A 27 27.87 -31.47 0.40
C LEU A 27 26.42 -31.24 0.83
N LYS A 28 26.09 -31.54 2.09
CA LYS A 28 24.75 -31.28 2.64
C LYS A 28 24.43 -29.79 2.72
N LEU A 29 25.40 -28.96 3.11
CA LEU A 29 25.24 -27.52 3.15
C LEU A 29 25.06 -26.92 1.74
N GLU A 30 25.79 -27.43 0.75
CA GLU A 30 25.63 -27.04 -0.65
C GLU A 30 24.22 -27.37 -1.16
N GLU A 31 23.71 -28.57 -0.86
CA GLU A 31 22.34 -28.95 -1.20
C GLU A 31 21.31 -28.03 -0.53
N GLU A 32 21.48 -27.72 0.77
CA GLU A 32 20.57 -26.81 1.48
C GLU A 32 20.58 -25.41 0.88
N VAL A 33 21.76 -24.89 0.52
CA VAL A 33 21.91 -23.59 -0.15
C VAL A 33 21.19 -23.59 -1.50
N GLU A 34 21.34 -24.64 -2.30
CA GLU A 34 20.65 -24.79 -3.58
C GLU A 34 19.13 -24.80 -3.39
N GLN A 35 18.62 -25.60 -2.43
CA GLN A 35 17.20 -25.66 -2.10
C GLN A 35 16.65 -24.31 -1.64
N ILE A 36 17.38 -23.58 -0.80
CA ILE A 36 16.98 -22.25 -0.33
C ILE A 36 16.97 -21.25 -1.49
N ALA A 37 17.98 -21.27 -2.36
CA ALA A 37 18.07 -20.40 -3.52
C ALA A 37 16.87 -20.61 -4.46
N GLN A 38 16.53 -21.86 -4.75
CA GLN A 38 15.37 -22.21 -5.56
C GLN A 38 14.06 -21.74 -4.92
N LYS A 39 13.89 -21.97 -3.61
CA LYS A 39 12.71 -21.51 -2.86
C LYS A 39 12.58 -19.99 -2.87
N VAL A 40 13.67 -19.25 -2.70
CA VAL A 40 13.69 -17.78 -2.78
C VAL A 40 13.28 -17.30 -4.17
N LEU A 41 13.78 -17.94 -5.23
CA LEU A 41 13.42 -17.61 -6.60
C LEU A 41 11.91 -17.85 -6.85
N GLU A 42 11.39 -18.98 -6.41
CA GLU A 42 9.97 -19.33 -6.50
C GLU A 42 9.07 -18.30 -5.78
N TYR A 43 9.45 -17.88 -4.57
CA TYR A 43 8.71 -16.84 -3.85
C TYR A 43 8.76 -15.49 -4.57
N ARG A 44 9.92 -15.12 -5.14
CA ARG A 44 10.11 -13.84 -5.83
C ARG A 44 9.37 -13.77 -7.16
N THR A 45 9.19 -14.90 -7.84
CA THR A 45 8.41 -14.95 -9.09
C THR A 45 6.92 -15.03 -8.81
N ARG A 46 6.47 -15.98 -7.98
CA ARG A 46 5.03 -16.24 -7.82
C ARG A 46 4.29 -15.20 -6.98
N ARG A 47 4.86 -14.75 -5.86
CA ARG A 47 4.09 -13.90 -4.92
C ARG A 47 3.75 -12.52 -5.46
N PRO A 48 4.67 -11.79 -6.13
CA PRO A 48 4.33 -10.50 -6.74
C PRO A 48 3.22 -10.64 -7.79
N ASP A 49 3.27 -11.67 -8.64
CA ASP A 49 2.28 -11.89 -9.69
C ASP A 49 0.88 -12.19 -9.12
N GLN A 50 0.80 -12.99 -8.04
CA GLN A 50 -0.45 -13.27 -7.34
C GLN A 50 -1.05 -12.01 -6.69
N LEU A 51 -0.22 -11.18 -6.05
CA LEU A 51 -0.66 -9.91 -5.47
C LEU A 51 -1.12 -8.94 -6.55
N TYR A 52 -0.35 -8.82 -7.62
CA TYR A 52 -0.66 -7.93 -8.74
C TYR A 52 -1.98 -8.31 -9.41
N SER A 53 -2.16 -9.58 -9.76
CA SER A 53 -3.39 -10.07 -10.37
C SER A 53 -4.62 -9.84 -9.48
N THR A 54 -4.50 -10.12 -8.17
CA THR A 54 -5.60 -9.90 -7.21
C THR A 54 -5.97 -8.42 -7.09
N LEU A 55 -4.96 -7.54 -6.96
CA LEU A 55 -5.17 -6.10 -6.86
C LEU A 55 -5.71 -5.52 -8.17
N ALA A 56 -5.21 -5.97 -9.32
CA ALA A 56 -5.70 -5.54 -10.63
C ALA A 56 -7.18 -5.92 -10.81
N SER A 57 -7.58 -7.15 -10.44
CA SER A 57 -8.99 -7.56 -10.46
C SER A 57 -9.85 -6.73 -9.53
N LEU A 58 -9.38 -6.46 -8.30
CA LEU A 58 -10.11 -5.68 -7.30
C LEU A 58 -10.26 -4.20 -7.68
N LEU A 59 -9.24 -3.61 -8.30
CA LEU A 59 -9.29 -2.22 -8.77
C LEU A 59 -10.12 -2.08 -10.04
N SER A 60 -10.10 -3.09 -10.91
CA SER A 60 -10.95 -3.14 -12.10
C SER A 60 -12.43 -3.21 -11.74
N SER A 61 -12.81 -4.04 -10.75
CA SER A 61 -14.20 -4.16 -10.31
C SER A 61 -14.73 -2.92 -9.58
N GLN A 62 -13.84 -2.16 -8.94
CA GLN A 62 -14.20 -0.94 -8.22
C GLN A 62 -14.03 0.33 -9.06
N ARG A 63 -13.68 0.22 -10.35
CA ARG A 63 -13.48 1.40 -11.19
C ARG A 63 -14.81 2.15 -11.32
N PRO A 64 -14.91 3.41 -10.85
CA PRO A 64 -16.13 4.18 -11.00
C PRO A 64 -16.41 4.36 -12.49
N ILE A 65 -17.62 3.99 -12.93
CA ILE A 65 -18.10 4.34 -14.26
C ILE A 65 -18.42 5.83 -14.21
N ILE A 66 -17.46 6.66 -14.59
CA ILE A 66 -17.66 8.09 -14.75
C ILE A 66 -18.41 8.24 -16.09
N PRO A 67 -19.67 8.73 -16.08
CA PRO A 67 -20.37 9.03 -17.31
C PRO A 67 -19.53 10.05 -18.09
N PRO A 68 -19.44 9.95 -19.44
CA PRO A 68 -18.75 10.97 -20.21
C PRO A 68 -19.48 12.31 -19.99
N THR A 69 -18.94 13.14 -19.10
CA THR A 69 -19.43 14.50 -18.89
C THR A 69 -19.24 15.22 -20.21
N ARG A 70 -20.33 15.77 -20.77
CA ARG A 70 -20.30 16.63 -21.96
C ARG A 70 -19.64 17.98 -21.64
N LEU A 71 -18.39 17.97 -21.18
CA LEU A 71 -17.55 19.15 -21.07
C LEU A 71 -16.79 19.34 -22.38
N SER A 72 -17.55 19.41 -23.46
CA SER A 72 -17.08 19.88 -24.76
C SER A 72 -18.33 20.29 -25.50
N GLU A 73 -18.31 21.54 -25.98
CA GLU A 73 -19.39 22.25 -26.67
C GLU A 73 -20.33 23.04 -25.75
N SER A 74 -19.88 24.21 -25.32
CA SER A 74 -20.59 25.45 -25.66
C SER A 74 -19.71 26.65 -25.37
N GLY A 75 -19.00 27.12 -26.41
CA GLY A 75 -18.61 28.51 -26.49
C GLY A 75 -19.79 29.29 -27.07
N SER A 76 -20.38 30.19 -26.28
CA SER A 76 -20.84 31.52 -26.70
C SER A 76 -21.63 32.21 -25.58
N GLU A 77 -20.95 33.21 -24.99
CA GLU A 77 -21.37 34.57 -24.61
C GLU A 77 -22.79 34.86 -24.04
N PRO A 78 -22.88 35.71 -22.98
CA PRO A 78 -24.16 36.20 -22.45
C PRO A 78 -24.60 37.52 -23.12
N GLY A 79 -25.89 37.63 -23.48
CA GLY A 79 -26.47 38.87 -24.01
C GLY A 79 -28.01 38.88 -23.96
N PRO A 80 -28.65 40.06 -23.96
CA PRO A 80 -29.43 40.57 -22.83
C PRO A 80 -30.95 40.38 -22.96
N GLU A 81 -31.64 40.59 -21.83
CA GLU A 81 -33.09 40.70 -21.71
C GLU A 81 -33.75 41.64 -22.75
N PRO A 82 -35.03 41.38 -23.07
CA PRO A 82 -35.96 42.46 -23.32
C PRO A 82 -37.11 42.43 -22.30
N GLU A 83 -37.18 43.50 -21.51
CA GLU A 83 -38.39 43.93 -20.84
C GLU A 83 -39.53 44.09 -21.85
N THR A 84 -40.73 43.58 -21.55
CA THR A 84 -41.98 44.14 -22.08
C THR A 84 -43.13 43.86 -21.11
N GLY A 85 -43.85 44.93 -20.77
CA GLY A 85 -44.93 45.01 -19.79
C GLY A 85 -46.27 44.36 -20.19
N PRO A 86 -47.39 44.81 -19.57
CA PRO A 86 -48.45 43.92 -19.10
C PRO A 86 -49.64 43.74 -20.05
N ASN A 87 -50.31 42.60 -19.86
CA ASN A 87 -51.67 42.22 -20.26
C ASN A 87 -51.85 41.54 -21.63
N SER A 88 -52.13 40.24 -21.62
CA SER A 88 -53.32 39.69 -22.30
C SER A 88 -53.68 38.32 -21.70
N VAL A 89 -54.95 38.21 -21.30
CA VAL A 89 -55.57 37.05 -20.67
C VAL A 89 -55.98 36.05 -21.74
N VAL A 90 -55.48 34.80 -21.67
CA VAL A 90 -56.23 33.59 -22.04
C VAL A 90 -55.80 32.45 -21.11
N PRO A 91 -56.73 31.72 -20.47
CA PRO A 91 -56.43 30.66 -19.50
C PRO A 91 -56.33 29.27 -20.17
N VAL A 92 -55.83 28.28 -19.42
CA VAL A 92 -55.85 26.81 -19.70
C VAL A 92 -54.60 26.40 -20.52
N GLU A 93 -53.62 25.62 -20.04
CA GLU A 93 -53.66 24.41 -19.21
C GLU A 93 -52.49 24.30 -18.22
N SER A 94 -52.84 23.76 -17.05
CA SER A 94 -51.95 23.22 -16.04
C SER A 94 -51.07 22.10 -16.62
N SER A 95 -49.80 22.42 -16.91
CA SER A 95 -48.75 21.41 -17.10
C SER A 95 -47.40 21.98 -16.69
N GLY A 96 -47.25 22.25 -15.38
CA GLY A 96 -46.01 22.81 -14.83
C GLY A 96 -45.79 22.47 -13.36
N MET A 97 -46.53 21.51 -12.80
CA MET A 97 -46.45 21.16 -11.37
C MET A 97 -45.72 19.84 -11.10
N ALA A 98 -45.31 19.13 -12.16
CA ALA A 98 -44.62 17.84 -12.04
C ALA A 98 -43.09 17.94 -11.88
N SER A 99 -42.48 19.13 -12.06
CA SER A 99 -41.01 19.24 -12.11
C SER A 99 -40.34 19.64 -10.79
N LEU A 100 -41.06 20.23 -9.83
CA LEU A 100 -40.50 20.64 -8.53
C LEU A 100 -40.32 19.46 -7.54
N VAL A 101 -41.09 18.39 -7.70
CA VAL A 101 -41.10 17.25 -6.75
C VAL A 101 -39.85 16.37 -6.88
N GLY A 102 -39.19 16.37 -8.04
CA GLY A 102 -37.99 15.56 -8.29
C GLY A 102 -36.70 16.18 -7.72
N GLU A 103 -36.57 17.50 -7.79
CA GLU A 103 -35.37 18.23 -7.32
C GLU A 103 -35.30 18.27 -5.78
N ASP A 104 -36.42 18.52 -5.11
CA ASP A 104 -36.51 18.50 -3.64
C ASP A 104 -36.20 17.09 -3.06
N GLN A 105 -36.61 16.03 -3.76
CA GLN A 105 -36.31 14.65 -3.37
C GLN A 105 -34.83 14.31 -3.57
N GLU A 106 -34.24 14.71 -4.70
CA GLU A 106 -32.80 14.54 -4.95
C GLU A 106 -31.95 15.31 -3.93
N GLU A 107 -32.35 16.52 -3.56
CA GLU A 107 -31.67 17.32 -2.54
C GLU A 107 -31.76 16.66 -1.15
N ALA A 108 -32.93 16.14 -0.78
CA ALA A 108 -33.11 15.41 0.47
C ALA A 108 -32.21 14.15 0.56
N GLU A 109 -32.08 13.41 -0.54
CA GLU A 109 -31.19 12.25 -0.64
C GLU A 109 -29.71 12.64 -0.51
N LYS A 110 -29.29 13.74 -1.14
CA LYS A 110 -27.92 14.29 -0.99
C LYS A 110 -27.63 14.68 0.46
N ILE A 111 -28.57 15.34 1.12
CA ILE A 111 -28.44 15.73 2.54
C ILE A 111 -28.33 14.49 3.44
N GLN A 112 -29.16 13.47 3.20
CA GLN A 112 -29.11 12.22 3.97
C GLN A 112 -27.78 11.49 3.77
N LEU A 113 -27.29 11.40 2.53
CA LEU A 113 -26.02 10.78 2.20
C LEU A 113 -24.84 11.53 2.85
N LEU A 114 -24.86 12.86 2.84
CA LEU A 114 -23.85 13.68 3.50
C LEU A 114 -23.84 13.43 5.01
N LYS A 115 -25.02 13.40 5.65
CA LYS A 115 -25.15 13.09 7.07
C LYS A 115 -24.59 11.70 7.41
N GLN A 116 -24.88 10.71 6.57
CA GLN A 116 -24.35 9.35 6.74
C GLN A 116 -22.82 9.31 6.62
N LYS A 117 -22.25 9.97 5.60
CA LYS A 117 -20.78 10.03 5.41
C LYS A 117 -20.09 10.73 6.58
N THR A 118 -20.63 11.86 7.03
CA THR A 118 -20.08 12.61 8.17
C THR A 118 -20.18 11.80 9.46
N SER A 119 -21.30 11.11 9.70
CA SER A 119 -21.48 10.23 10.86
C SER A 119 -20.52 9.03 10.83
N SER A 120 -20.37 8.39 9.66
CA SER A 120 -19.42 7.29 9.46
C SER A 120 -17.98 7.74 9.75
N ASN A 121 -17.57 8.89 9.20
CA ASN A 121 -16.25 9.45 9.43
C ASN A 121 -16.03 9.81 10.91
N ALA A 122 -17.02 10.44 11.56
CA ALA A 122 -16.96 10.78 12.98
C ALA A 122 -16.78 9.52 13.86
N THR A 123 -17.37 8.39 13.45
CA THR A 123 -17.23 7.10 14.14
C THR A 123 -15.82 6.51 13.98
N MET A 124 -15.12 6.80 12.88
CA MET A 124 -13.75 6.31 12.62
C MET A 124 -12.68 7.15 13.34
N MET A 125 -12.95 8.42 13.64
CA MET A 125 -11.98 9.34 14.25
C MET A 125 -11.34 8.81 15.55
N PRO A 126 -12.07 8.24 16.52
CA PRO A 126 -11.47 7.67 17.72
C PRO A 126 -10.41 6.61 17.43
N ILE A 127 -10.67 5.74 16.45
CA ILE A 127 -9.77 4.65 16.04
C ILE A 127 -8.50 5.22 15.40
N VAL A 128 -8.62 6.27 14.58
CA VAL A 128 -7.47 6.95 13.98
C VAL A 128 -6.62 7.63 15.05
N LEU A 129 -7.25 8.31 16.00
CA LEU A 129 -6.57 9.00 17.10
C LEU A 129 -5.83 8.02 18.02
N GLU A 130 -6.45 6.89 18.36
CA GLU A 130 -5.82 5.84 19.16
C GLU A 130 -4.57 5.28 18.47
N ARG A 131 -4.67 4.94 17.18
CA ARG A 131 -3.50 4.47 16.41
C ARG A 131 -2.39 5.52 16.32
N MET A 132 -2.77 6.79 16.16
CA MET A 132 -1.79 7.88 16.11
C MET A 132 -1.05 8.03 17.43
N LYS A 133 -1.75 7.91 18.56
CA LYS A 133 -1.16 7.89 19.91
C LYS A 133 -0.14 6.76 20.05
N ASP A 134 -0.49 5.56 19.59
CA ASP A 134 0.40 4.39 19.66
C ASP A 134 1.64 4.56 18.78
N TYR A 135 1.51 5.15 17.59
CA TYR A 135 2.66 5.42 16.73
C TYR A 135 3.60 6.46 17.34
N MET A 136 3.08 7.53 17.93
CA MET A 136 3.91 8.51 18.64
C MET A 136 4.69 7.85 19.78
N ALA A 137 4.02 7.04 20.62
CA ALA A 137 4.67 6.32 21.70
C ALA A 137 5.79 5.38 21.22
N ARG A 138 5.61 4.74 20.04
CA ARG A 138 6.65 3.91 19.42
C ARG A 138 7.83 4.71 18.90
N VAL A 139 7.58 5.89 18.33
CA VAL A 139 8.63 6.80 17.84
C VAL A 139 9.45 7.32 19.02
N ASP A 140 8.80 7.79 20.09
CA ASP A 140 9.48 8.28 21.30
C ASP A 140 10.37 7.18 21.91
N LYS A 141 9.86 5.95 21.97
CA LYS A 141 10.65 4.79 22.42
C LYS A 141 11.87 4.54 21.53
N LEU A 142 11.75 4.71 20.21
CA LEU A 142 12.86 4.56 19.26
C LEU A 142 13.89 5.67 19.43
N GLU A 143 13.49 6.91 19.69
CA GLU A 143 14.39 8.03 19.95
C GLU A 143 15.19 7.86 21.25
N LEU A 144 14.54 7.36 22.31
CA LEU A 144 15.19 7.04 23.58
C LEU A 144 16.13 5.83 23.45
N SER A 145 15.86 4.94 22.51
CA SER A 145 16.77 3.85 22.19
C SER A 145 17.94 4.38 21.36
N ASN A 146 19.13 4.43 21.94
CA ASN A 146 20.38 4.47 21.16
C ASN A 146 20.59 3.14 20.43
N GLY A 147 19.63 2.77 19.59
CA GLY A 147 19.64 1.53 18.83
C GLY A 147 20.86 1.46 17.94
N ILE A 148 21.36 0.24 17.77
CA ILE A 148 22.38 -0.14 16.78
C ILE A 148 21.74 0.03 15.40
N ILE A 149 21.55 1.27 14.97
CA ILE A 149 21.23 1.59 13.58
C ILE A 149 22.48 1.21 12.80
N HIS A 150 22.35 0.26 11.90
CA HIS A 150 23.46 -0.21 11.09
C HIS A 150 24.17 0.98 10.42
N PRO A 151 25.51 1.04 10.39
CA PRO A 151 26.26 2.22 9.96
C PRO A 151 25.85 2.77 8.59
N ALA A 152 25.43 1.89 7.67
CA ALA A 152 24.93 2.27 6.35
C ALA A 152 23.68 3.18 6.37
N PHE A 153 22.89 3.15 7.44
CA PHE A 153 21.68 3.97 7.62
C PHE A 153 21.88 5.12 8.61
N LYS A 154 23.09 5.29 9.16
CA LYS A 154 23.41 6.46 9.98
C LYS A 154 23.54 7.67 9.06
N ARG A 155 22.54 8.53 9.05
CA ARG A 155 22.66 9.85 8.40
C ARG A 155 23.77 10.62 9.13
N LYS A 156 24.80 11.07 8.41
CA LYS A 156 25.80 11.97 8.99
C LYS A 156 25.08 13.21 9.49
N ARG A 157 25.15 13.50 10.79
CA ARG A 157 24.74 14.80 11.31
C ARG A 157 25.72 15.81 10.75
N THR A 158 25.37 16.45 9.64
CA THR A 158 26.01 17.70 9.26
C THR A 158 25.58 18.69 10.32
N SER A 159 26.46 18.96 11.29
CA SER A 159 26.33 20.18 12.10
C SER A 159 26.23 21.32 11.11
N GLY A 160 25.04 21.92 11.00
CA GLY A 160 24.88 23.16 10.23
C GLY A 160 25.91 24.17 10.72
N PRO A 161 26.43 25.04 9.85
CA PRO A 161 27.41 26.03 10.26
C PRO A 161 26.84 26.81 11.44
N ALA A 162 27.60 26.84 12.53
CA ALA A 162 27.32 27.72 13.64
C ALA A 162 27.39 29.15 13.08
N PHE A 163 26.23 29.78 12.91
CA PHE A 163 26.17 31.21 12.71
C PHE A 163 26.71 31.85 13.99
N SER A 164 27.97 32.30 13.91
CA SER A 164 28.57 33.16 14.92
C SER A 164 28.01 34.56 14.69
N HIS A 165 27.46 35.13 15.76
CA HIS A 165 26.95 36.51 15.83
C HIS A 165 28.04 37.55 15.54
#